data_AF-A0A2T6ADC5-F1
#
_entry.id   AF-A0A2T6ADC5-F1
#
_cell.length_a   1.000
_cell.length_b   1.000
_cell.length_c   1.000
_cell.angle_alpha   90.00
_cell.angle_beta   90.00
_cell.angle_gamma   90.00
#
_symmetry.space_group_name_H-M   'P 1'
#
loop_
_entity.id
_entity.type
_entity.pdbx_description
1 polymer ?
#
loop_
_entity_poly.entity_id
_entity_poly.type
_entity_poly.pdbx_seq_one_letter_code
_entity_poly.pdbx_strand_id
1 'polypeptide(L)'
;MKLCVDNDWLRRQIGNDPIADVEAGRVIRRSADVVKAAEAAAQPQAVAVAGAPKREDAPLALLIHMTRRRDRLTIAQFAERIRVSVDEIATIEKDPRYSPRPRTIHNLAEYVKVPAKALLNLLPDAPVVDQSLDEAVYKFAASSDDLSGLSRAERRGLNDFVKFLTAYKGGTEADGK
;
A
#
# COMPACT_ATOMS: atom_id res chain seq x y z
N MET A 1 30.71 22.01 -10.31
CA MET A 1 30.60 23.22 -9.45
C MET A 1 31.19 22.87 -8.09
N LYS A 2 32.30 23.50 -7.69
CA LYS A 2 32.81 23.40 -6.31
C LYS A 2 32.18 24.53 -5.51
N LEU A 3 31.31 24.23 -4.55
CA LEU A 3 30.81 25.20 -3.60
C LEU A 3 31.92 25.43 -2.56
N CYS A 4 32.62 26.55 -2.67
CA CYS A 4 33.55 27.01 -1.63
C CYS A 4 32.72 27.66 -0.52
N VAL A 5 32.37 26.86 0.49
CA VAL A 5 31.71 27.35 1.71
C VAL A 5 32.80 27.81 2.67
N ASP A 6 33.10 29.11 2.65
CA ASP A 6 34.09 29.72 3.54
C ASP A 6 33.46 30.17 4.88
N ASN A 7 34.26 30.33 5.93
CA ASN A 7 33.76 30.66 7.28
C ASN A 7 32.97 31.98 7.31
N ASP A 8 33.39 32.96 6.52
CA ASP A 8 32.69 34.24 6.40
C ASP A 8 31.34 34.12 5.69
N TRP A 9 31.21 33.17 4.75
CA TRP A 9 29.94 32.88 4.11
C TRP A 9 28.95 32.28 5.12
N LEU A 10 29.40 31.34 5.97
CA LEU A 10 28.57 30.75 7.03
C LEU A 10 28.09 31.80 8.04
N ARG A 11 28.97 32.72 8.46
CA ARG A 11 28.61 33.78 9.42
C ARG A 11 27.57 34.75 8.86
N ARG A 12 27.68 35.13 7.59
CA ARG A 12 26.65 35.93 6.91
C ARG A 12 25.34 35.18 6.78
N GLN A 13 25.39 33.88 6.51
CA GLN A 13 24.19 33.06 6.35
C GLN A 13 23.44 32.95 7.68
N ILE A 14 24.12 32.70 8.80
CA ILE A 14 23.51 32.63 10.14
C ILE A 14 22.82 33.95 10.52
N GLY A 15 23.42 35.09 10.22
CA GLY A 15 22.83 36.40 10.52
C GLY A 15 21.57 36.71 9.69
N ASN A 16 21.46 36.14 8.49
CA ASN A 16 20.31 36.27 7.61
C ASN A 16 19.28 35.14 7.78
N ASP A 17 19.59 34.10 8.55
CA ASP A 17 18.70 32.98 8.75
C ASP A 17 17.64 33.38 9.80
N PRO A 18 16.34 33.43 9.43
CA PRO A 18 15.31 33.73 10.40
C PRO A 18 15.31 32.64 11.47
N ILE A 19 15.38 33.05 12.74
CA ILE A 19 15.14 32.14 13.87
C ILE A 19 13.65 31.79 13.82
N ALA A 20 13.32 30.79 13.02
CA ALA A 20 12.04 30.13 13.07
C ALA A 20 12.06 29.19 14.29
N ASP A 21 11.06 29.30 15.16
CA ASP A 21 10.78 28.24 16.13
C ASP A 21 10.43 26.97 15.33
N VAL A 22 11.43 26.10 15.14
CA VAL A 22 11.22 24.79 14.51
C VAL A 22 10.61 23.88 15.57
N GLU A 23 9.33 24.11 15.88
CA GLU A 23 8.50 23.04 16.41
C GLU A 23 8.21 22.09 15.26
N ALA A 24 8.51 20.79 15.44
CA ALA A 24 7.97 19.75 14.57
C ALA A 24 6.46 19.66 14.83
N GLY A 25 5.70 20.60 14.27
CA GLY A 25 4.27 20.76 14.53
C GLY A 25 3.71 22.06 13.95
N ARG A 26 2.40 22.06 13.66
CA ARG A 26 1.71 23.22 13.13
C ARG A 26 1.46 24.19 14.29
N VAL A 27 2.11 25.35 14.29
CA VAL A 27 2.00 26.32 15.39
C VAL A 27 0.57 26.88 15.44
N ILE A 28 -0.17 26.54 16.49
CA ILE A 28 -1.49 27.09 16.77
C ILE A 28 -1.29 28.35 17.63
N ARG A 29 -1.44 29.54 17.06
CA ARG A 29 -1.25 30.81 17.79
C ARG A 29 -2.56 31.43 18.26
N ARG A 30 -3.68 31.12 17.61
CA ARG A 30 -5.03 31.62 17.95
C ARG A 30 -6.05 30.50 17.94
N SER A 31 -7.14 30.66 18.68
CA SER A 31 -8.27 29.72 18.66
C SER A 31 -8.87 29.53 17.25
N ALA A 32 -8.83 30.56 16.41
CA ALA A 32 -9.20 30.46 15.00
C ALA A 32 -8.31 29.49 14.20
N ASP A 33 -7.03 29.36 14.58
CA ASP A 33 -6.10 28.43 13.93
C ASP A 33 -6.42 26.97 14.31
N VAL A 34 -6.99 26.73 15.50
CA VAL A 34 -7.52 25.41 15.90
C VAL A 34 -8.69 25.03 15.00
N VAL A 35 -9.63 25.94 14.79
CA VAL A 35 -10.80 25.69 13.93
C VAL A 35 -10.36 25.45 12.49
N LYS A 36 -9.42 26.25 11.98
CA LYS A 36 -8.88 26.11 10.63
C LYS A 36 -8.06 24.82 10.46
N ALA A 37 -7.32 24.39 11.49
CA ALA A 37 -6.62 23.12 11.49
C ALA A 37 -7.58 21.93 11.60
N ALA A 38 -8.64 22.05 12.40
CA ALA A 38 -9.70 21.06 12.49
C ALA A 38 -10.48 20.95 11.17
N GLU A 39 -10.76 22.06 10.51
CA GLU A 39 -11.36 22.10 9.17
C GLU A 39 -10.43 21.52 8.10
N ALA A 40 -9.12 21.78 8.16
CA ALA A 40 -8.14 21.19 7.25
C ALA A 40 -7.91 19.68 7.50
N ALA A 41 -8.15 19.19 8.72
CA ALA A 41 -8.15 17.76 9.04
C ALA A 41 -9.49 17.09 8.73
N ALA A 42 -10.60 17.83 8.80
CA ALA A 42 -11.96 17.38 8.47
C ALA A 42 -12.24 17.47 6.96
N GLN A 43 -11.48 18.27 6.22
CA GLN A 43 -11.43 18.20 4.77
C GLN A 43 -10.69 16.91 4.40
N PRO A 44 -11.39 15.91 3.82
CA PRO A 44 -10.70 14.75 3.27
C PRO A 44 -9.68 15.29 2.26
N GLN A 45 -8.41 14.96 2.45
CA GLN A 45 -7.38 15.28 1.48
C GLN A 45 -7.78 14.64 0.14
N ALA A 46 -8.23 15.52 -0.74
CA ALA A 46 -8.37 15.50 -2.19
C ALA A 46 -7.49 14.42 -2.89
N VAL A 47 -7.84 13.77 -4.01
CA VAL A 47 -8.80 14.04 -5.09
C VAL A 47 -9.17 12.67 -5.68
N ALA A 48 -10.45 12.30 -5.68
CA ALA A 48 -10.92 11.23 -6.55
C ALA A 48 -10.86 11.76 -7.99
N VAL A 49 -9.86 11.35 -8.75
CA VAL A 49 -9.87 11.52 -10.21
C VAL A 49 -11.06 10.70 -10.73
N ALA A 50 -12.11 11.42 -11.14
CA ALA A 50 -13.28 10.83 -11.76
C ALA A 50 -12.85 10.09 -13.03
N GLY A 51 -12.74 8.76 -12.95
CA GLY A 51 -12.40 7.89 -14.07
C GLY A 51 -11.43 6.76 -13.75
N ALA A 52 -10.73 6.76 -12.61
CA ALA A 52 -9.94 5.60 -12.20
C ALA A 52 -10.87 4.47 -11.74
N PRO A 53 -10.66 3.21 -12.15
CA PRO A 53 -11.44 2.09 -11.63
C PRO A 53 -11.27 2.10 -10.11
N LYS A 54 -12.35 2.36 -9.36
CA LYS A 54 -12.33 2.10 -7.93
C LYS A 54 -11.95 0.63 -7.78
N ARG A 55 -10.90 0.33 -7.01
CA ARG A 55 -10.66 -1.03 -6.51
C ARG A 55 -11.80 -1.36 -5.56
N GLU A 56 -12.94 -1.73 -6.12
CA GLU A 56 -14.06 -2.29 -5.37
C GLU A 56 -13.72 -3.71 -4.91
N ASP A 57 -12.82 -4.36 -5.64
CA ASP A 57 -12.24 -5.65 -5.31
C ASP A 57 -11.18 -5.51 -4.21
N ALA A 58 -11.15 -6.48 -3.29
CA ALA A 58 -10.12 -6.62 -2.28
C ALA A 58 -8.97 -7.51 -2.81
N PRO A 59 -7.98 -6.98 -3.55
CA PRO A 59 -6.96 -7.81 -4.21
C PRO A 59 -6.15 -8.63 -3.22
N LEU A 60 -5.89 -8.08 -2.03
CA LEU A 60 -5.18 -8.79 -0.98
C LEU A 60 -6.00 -9.95 -0.41
N ALA A 61 -7.28 -9.73 -0.12
CA ALA A 61 -8.19 -10.77 0.37
C ALA A 61 -8.29 -11.90 -0.65
N LEU A 62 -8.42 -11.56 -1.93
CA LEU A 62 -8.49 -12.53 -3.03
C LEU A 62 -7.20 -13.33 -3.17
N LEU A 63 -6.04 -12.67 -3.08
CA LEU A 63 -4.74 -13.33 -3.11
C LEU A 63 -4.59 -14.34 -1.96
N ILE A 64 -4.96 -13.95 -0.74
CA ILE A 64 -4.92 -14.82 0.44
C ILE A 64 -5.86 -16.01 0.25
N HIS A 65 -7.09 -15.74 -0.16
CA HIS A 65 -8.10 -16.77 -0.40
C HIS A 65 -7.62 -17.81 -1.43
N MET A 66 -7.09 -17.36 -2.57
CA MET A 66 -6.59 -18.25 -3.63
C MET A 66 -5.33 -18.99 -3.23
N THR A 67 -4.41 -18.36 -2.50
CA THR A 67 -3.20 -19.01 -2.00
C THR A 67 -3.55 -20.10 -0.98
N ARG A 68 -4.49 -19.82 -0.07
CA ARG A 68 -4.98 -20.78 0.91
C ARG A 68 -5.68 -21.97 0.25
N ARG A 69 -6.52 -21.72 -0.77
CA ARG A 69 -7.16 -22.78 -1.56
C ARG A 69 -6.14 -23.62 -2.34
N ARG A 70 -5.09 -23.01 -2.90
CA ARG A 70 -4.00 -23.71 -3.63
C ARG A 70 -3.35 -24.77 -2.76
N ASP A 71 -3.08 -24.40 -1.52
CA ASP A 71 -2.37 -25.25 -0.56
C ASP A 71 -3.33 -26.12 0.27
N ARG A 72 -4.64 -26.02 0.03
CA ARG A 72 -5.72 -26.73 0.74
C ARG A 72 -5.67 -26.54 2.26
N LEU A 73 -5.34 -25.32 2.69
CA LEU A 73 -5.21 -24.98 4.10
C LEU A 73 -6.51 -24.39 4.65
N THR A 74 -6.80 -24.68 5.92
CA THR A 74 -7.81 -23.91 6.67
C THR A 74 -7.24 -22.54 7.06
N ILE A 75 -8.10 -21.60 7.46
CA ILE A 75 -7.65 -20.26 7.91
C ILE A 75 -6.65 -20.38 9.07
N ALA A 76 -6.94 -21.27 10.03
CA ALA A 76 -6.06 -21.52 11.17
C ALA A 76 -4.69 -22.08 10.75
N GLN A 77 -4.67 -23.09 9.87
CA GLN A 77 -3.42 -23.68 9.36
C GLN A 77 -2.61 -22.69 8.53
N PHE A 78 -3.28 -21.84 7.75
CA PHE A 78 -2.61 -20.80 6.98
C PHE A 78 -1.98 -19.76 7.90
N ALA A 79 -2.72 -19.25 8.88
CA ALA A 79 -2.26 -18.29 9.88
C ALA A 79 -1.05 -18.80 10.67
N GLU A 80 -1.05 -20.09 11.06
CA GLU A 80 0.07 -20.74 11.73
C GLU A 80 1.32 -20.78 10.83
N ARG A 81 1.17 -21.15 9.55
CA ARG A 81 2.28 -21.20 8.59
C ARG A 81 2.95 -19.85 8.36
N ILE A 82 2.16 -18.77 8.29
CA ILE A 82 2.67 -17.41 8.12
C ILE A 82 2.98 -16.73 9.46
N ARG A 83 2.78 -17.39 10.60
CA ARG A 83 3.01 -16.85 11.95
C ARG A 83 2.27 -15.54 12.23
N VAL A 84 0.99 -15.48 11.84
CA VAL A 84 0.06 -14.36 12.04
C VAL A 84 -1.15 -14.85 12.85
N SER A 85 -1.89 -13.94 13.50
CA SER A 85 -3.11 -14.33 14.21
C SER A 85 -4.22 -14.79 13.25
N VAL A 86 -4.98 -15.79 13.68
CA VAL A 86 -6.11 -16.34 12.91
C VAL A 86 -7.16 -15.26 12.64
N ASP A 87 -7.46 -14.44 13.65
CA ASP A 87 -8.44 -13.35 13.57
C ASP A 87 -8.07 -12.30 12.53
N GLU A 88 -6.78 -11.98 12.40
CA GLU A 88 -6.32 -11.00 11.43
C GLU A 88 -6.52 -11.52 10.00
N ILE A 89 -6.20 -12.78 9.71
CA ILE A 89 -6.45 -13.39 8.40
C ILE A 89 -7.95 -13.49 8.10
N ALA A 90 -8.76 -13.88 9.08
CA ALA A 90 -10.21 -13.94 8.93
C ALA A 90 -10.80 -12.54 8.65
N THR A 91 -10.27 -11.49 9.29
CA THR A 91 -10.70 -10.10 9.08
C THR A 91 -10.30 -9.62 7.69
N ILE A 92 -9.09 -9.92 7.22
CA ILE A 92 -8.65 -9.57 5.85
C ILE A 92 -9.54 -10.24 4.79
N GLU A 93 -9.93 -11.51 4.97
CA GLU A 93 -10.82 -12.20 4.02
C GLU A 93 -12.27 -11.68 4.08
N LYS A 94 -12.75 -11.21 5.24
CA LYS A 94 -14.13 -10.71 5.41
C LYS A 94 -14.31 -9.24 5.04
N ASP A 95 -13.33 -8.42 5.35
CA ASP A 95 -13.40 -6.96 5.20
C ASP A 95 -12.39 -6.48 4.15
N PRO A 96 -12.87 -6.15 2.94
CA PRO A 96 -12.09 -5.53 1.87
C PRO A 96 -11.30 -4.28 2.26
N ARG A 97 -11.77 -3.54 3.27
CA ARG A 97 -11.21 -2.25 3.69
C ARG A 97 -10.22 -2.39 4.84
N TYR A 98 -10.07 -3.58 5.39
CA TYR A 98 -9.18 -3.79 6.51
C TYR A 98 -7.71 -3.65 6.09
N SER A 99 -6.97 -2.80 6.81
CA SER A 99 -5.54 -2.62 6.63
C SER A 99 -4.77 -3.53 7.61
N PRO A 100 -4.07 -4.56 7.11
CA PRO A 100 -3.32 -5.49 7.96
C PRO A 100 -2.06 -4.88 8.55
N ARG A 101 -1.55 -5.49 9.61
CA ARG A 101 -0.33 -5.02 10.27
C ARG A 101 0.88 -5.19 9.34
N PRO A 102 1.90 -4.30 9.42
CA PRO A 102 3.11 -4.41 8.59
C PRO A 102 3.82 -5.77 8.71
N ARG A 103 3.79 -6.37 9.92
CA ARG A 103 4.32 -7.72 10.16
C ARG A 103 3.60 -8.79 9.33
N THR A 104 2.28 -8.69 9.25
CA THR A 104 1.43 -9.62 8.48
C THR A 104 1.76 -9.57 7.00
N ILE A 105 1.96 -8.37 6.47
CA ILE A 105 2.35 -8.17 5.07
C ILE A 105 3.73 -8.75 4.79
N HIS A 106 4.69 -8.52 5.69
CA HIS A 106 6.04 -9.07 5.54
C HIS A 106 6.03 -10.61 5.53
N ASN A 107 5.32 -11.24 6.47
CA ASN A 107 5.24 -12.69 6.53
C ASN A 107 4.48 -13.28 5.32
N LEU A 108 3.44 -12.59 4.84
CA LEU A 108 2.72 -12.97 3.63
C LEU A 108 3.65 -12.88 2.40
N ALA A 109 4.46 -11.83 2.32
CA ALA A 109 5.44 -11.61 1.27
C ALA A 109 6.44 -12.77 1.18
N GLU A 110 6.98 -13.20 2.33
CA GLU A 110 7.88 -14.36 2.40
C GLU A 110 7.19 -15.66 1.95
N TYR A 111 5.95 -15.88 2.37
CA TYR A 111 5.20 -17.09 2.01
C TYR A 111 4.90 -17.18 0.51
N VAL A 112 4.44 -16.07 -0.07
CA VAL A 112 4.09 -15.99 -1.50
C VAL A 112 5.33 -15.77 -2.38
N LYS A 113 6.48 -15.48 -1.76
CA LYS A 113 7.77 -15.17 -2.41
C LYS A 113 7.70 -13.94 -3.33
N VAL A 114 7.05 -12.90 -2.84
CA VAL A 114 6.81 -11.63 -3.56
C VAL A 114 7.45 -10.48 -2.74
N PRO A 115 7.97 -9.42 -3.37
CA PRO A 115 8.45 -8.24 -2.64
C PRO A 115 7.33 -7.60 -1.80
N ALA A 116 7.61 -7.34 -0.52
CA ALA A 116 6.64 -6.73 0.40
C ALA A 116 6.09 -5.38 -0.09
N LYS A 117 6.90 -4.60 -0.83
CA LYS A 117 6.48 -3.34 -1.46
C LYS A 117 5.34 -3.52 -2.46
N ALA A 118 5.36 -4.61 -3.25
CA ALA A 118 4.29 -4.88 -4.20
C ALA A 118 2.96 -5.20 -3.48
N LEU A 119 3.02 -5.92 -2.35
CA LEU A 119 1.83 -6.21 -1.53
C LEU A 119 1.28 -4.97 -0.82
N LEU A 120 2.14 -4.04 -0.40
CA LEU A 120 1.71 -2.75 0.17
C LEU A 120 0.88 -1.95 -0.84
N ASN A 121 1.23 -2.01 -2.13
CA ASN A 121 0.47 -1.32 -3.18
C ASN A 121 -0.88 -1.97 -3.48
N LEU A 122 -1.16 -3.18 -2.96
CA LEU A 122 -2.46 -3.84 -3.04
C LEU A 122 -3.39 -3.46 -1.88
N LEU A 123 -2.89 -2.71 -0.89
CA LEU A 123 -3.72 -2.27 0.22
C LEU A 123 -4.78 -1.26 -0.24
N PRO A 124 -5.92 -1.18 0.46
CA PRO A 124 -6.94 -0.17 0.20
C PRO A 124 -6.43 1.26 0.43
N ASP A 125 -5.43 1.43 1.30
CA ASP A 125 -4.81 2.71 1.67
C ASP A 125 -3.51 3.00 0.88
N ALA A 126 -3.29 2.30 -0.23
CA ALA A 126 -2.06 2.49 -1.01
C ALA A 126 -2.02 3.89 -1.64
N PRO A 127 -0.95 4.69 -1.43
CA PRO A 127 -0.87 6.06 -1.93
C PRO A 127 -0.57 6.16 -3.44
N VAL A 128 -0.18 5.05 -4.08
CA VAL A 128 0.23 5.02 -5.50
C VAL A 128 -0.80 4.26 -6.32
N VAL A 129 -1.48 4.99 -7.20
CA VAL A 129 -2.37 4.42 -8.23
C VAL A 129 -1.52 4.16 -9.47
N ASP A 130 -1.30 2.89 -9.78
CA ASP A 130 -0.54 2.44 -10.94
C ASP A 130 -1.47 1.64 -11.85
N GLN A 131 -1.70 2.15 -13.07
CA GLN A 131 -2.62 1.54 -14.03
C GLN A 131 -2.21 0.10 -14.40
N SER A 132 -0.91 -0.19 -14.46
CA SER A 132 -0.41 -1.53 -14.78
C SER A 132 -0.76 -2.55 -13.70
N LEU A 133 -0.73 -2.12 -12.44
CA LEU A 133 -1.11 -2.92 -11.28
C LEU A 133 -2.63 -3.12 -11.25
N ASP A 134 -3.40 -2.09 -11.56
CA ASP A 134 -4.87 -2.16 -11.61
C ASP A 134 -5.36 -3.12 -12.70
N GLU A 135 -4.77 -3.08 -13.89
CA GLU A 135 -5.08 -4.06 -14.94
C GLU A 135 -4.75 -5.50 -14.53
N ALA A 136 -3.61 -5.71 -13.86
CA ALA A 136 -3.22 -7.03 -13.38
C ALA A 136 -4.18 -7.54 -12.30
N VAL A 137 -4.60 -6.67 -11.38
CA VAL A 137 -5.62 -6.97 -10.37
C VAL A 137 -6.95 -7.31 -11.02
N TYR A 138 -7.40 -6.54 -12.00
CA TYR A 138 -8.66 -6.78 -12.71
C TYR A 138 -8.65 -8.12 -13.45
N LYS A 139 -7.56 -8.42 -14.18
CA LYS A 139 -7.38 -9.73 -14.85
C LYS A 139 -7.37 -10.88 -13.85
N PHE A 140 -6.74 -10.69 -12.70
CA PHE A 140 -6.70 -11.69 -11.63
C PHE A 140 -8.09 -11.92 -11.02
N ALA A 141 -8.82 -10.84 -10.69
CA ALA A 141 -10.18 -10.88 -10.17
C ALA A 141 -11.14 -11.55 -11.15
N ALA A 142 -11.08 -11.20 -12.44
CA ALA A 142 -11.88 -11.85 -13.48
C ALA A 142 -11.59 -13.35 -13.62
N SER A 143 -10.36 -13.79 -13.31
CA SER A 143 -9.98 -15.21 -13.36
C SER A 143 -10.36 -16.01 -12.12
N SER A 144 -10.97 -15.36 -11.12
CA SER A 144 -11.15 -15.89 -9.76
C SER A 144 -12.56 -16.41 -9.44
N ASP A 145 -13.39 -16.62 -10.48
CA ASP A 145 -14.82 -16.94 -10.34
C ASP A 145 -15.11 -18.43 -9.97
N ASP A 146 -15.37 -18.60 -8.68
CA ASP A 146 -16.43 -19.36 -7.98
C ASP A 146 -16.49 -20.92 -7.76
N LEU A 147 -17.01 -21.21 -6.55
CA LEU A 147 -17.69 -22.39 -5.97
C LEU A 147 -17.03 -23.77 -5.81
N SER A 148 -15.96 -24.15 -6.50
CA SER A 148 -15.38 -25.50 -6.26
C SER A 148 -13.88 -25.58 -6.55
N GLY A 149 -13.20 -26.55 -5.92
CA GLY A 149 -11.74 -26.59 -5.77
C GLY A 149 -10.94 -26.22 -7.03
N LEU A 150 -9.80 -25.52 -6.84
CA LEU A 150 -9.11 -24.80 -7.92
C LEU A 150 -9.04 -25.56 -9.25
N SER A 151 -9.70 -25.00 -10.25
CA SER A 151 -9.51 -25.28 -11.66
C SER A 151 -8.07 -24.98 -12.09
N ARG A 152 -7.61 -25.68 -13.13
CA ARG A 152 -6.30 -25.46 -13.75
C ARG A 152 -6.19 -24.04 -14.34
N ALA A 153 -7.30 -23.38 -14.64
CA ALA A 153 -7.35 -21.99 -15.10
C ALA A 153 -7.04 -21.01 -13.96
N GLU A 154 -7.73 -21.13 -12.81
CA GLU A 154 -7.50 -20.28 -11.63
C GLU A 154 -6.05 -20.39 -11.12
N ARG A 155 -5.49 -21.61 -11.10
CA ARG A 155 -4.08 -21.80 -10.69
C ARG A 155 -3.10 -21.10 -11.64
N ARG A 156 -3.41 -21.01 -12.93
CA ARG A 156 -2.61 -20.23 -13.90
C ARG A 156 -2.75 -18.74 -13.63
N GLY A 157 -3.97 -18.25 -13.43
CA GLY A 157 -4.23 -16.85 -13.06
C GLY A 157 -3.44 -16.43 -11.81
N LEU A 158 -3.48 -17.24 -10.75
CA LEU A 158 -2.71 -16.99 -9.53
C LEU A 158 -1.19 -16.95 -9.79
N ASN A 159 -0.66 -17.92 -10.55
CA ASN A 159 0.77 -17.95 -10.84
C ASN A 159 1.21 -16.77 -11.69
N ASP A 160 0.40 -16.36 -12.66
CA ASP A 160 0.73 -15.23 -13.52
C ASP A 160 0.64 -13.90 -12.77
N PHE A 161 -0.32 -13.77 -11.84
CA PHE A 161 -0.40 -12.64 -10.92
C PHE A 161 0.81 -12.58 -9.96
N VAL A 162 1.20 -13.70 -9.36
CA VAL A 162 2.39 -13.76 -8.50
C VAL A 162 3.65 -13.40 -9.28
N LYS A 163 3.82 -13.91 -10.50
CA LYS A 163 4.94 -13.52 -11.37
C LYS A 163 4.95 -12.02 -11.64
N PHE A 164 3.80 -11.44 -11.97
CA PHE A 164 3.67 -10.00 -12.15
C PHE A 164 4.15 -9.24 -10.90
N LEU A 165 3.67 -9.62 -9.71
CA LEU A 165 4.08 -8.98 -8.46
C LEU A 165 5.58 -9.15 -8.15
N THR A 166 6.22 -10.25 -8.56
CA THR A 166 7.67 -10.42 -8.40
C THR A 166 8.50 -9.50 -9.31
N ALA A 167 7.99 -9.22 -10.51
CA ALA A 167 8.63 -8.31 -11.46
C ALA A 167 8.29 -6.84 -11.18
N TYR A 168 7.18 -6.60 -10.49
CA TYR A 168 6.67 -5.28 -10.17
C TYR A 168 7.60 -4.56 -9.17
N LYS A 169 8.23 -3.47 -9.62
CA LYS A 169 9.18 -2.69 -8.81
C LYS A 169 8.55 -1.48 -8.10
N GLY A 170 7.22 -1.31 -8.18
CA GLY A 170 6.53 -0.11 -7.70
C GLY A 170 6.77 1.03 -8.69
N GLY A 171 5.71 1.69 -9.16
CA GLY A 171 5.75 2.72 -10.21
C GLY A 171 6.97 3.64 -10.14
N THR A 172 8.01 3.29 -10.88
CA THR A 172 9.18 4.13 -11.15
C THR A 172 9.15 4.53 -12.61
N GLU A 173 8.04 5.08 -13.09
CA GLU A 173 8.04 5.95 -14.28
C GLU A 173 7.06 7.09 -14.02
N ALA A 174 7.47 8.03 -13.17
CA ALA A 174 7.14 9.40 -13.46
C ALA A 174 7.85 9.73 -14.78
N ASP A 175 7.05 9.75 -15.85
CA ASP A 175 7.37 10.25 -17.18
C ASP A 175 8.24 11.51 -17.07
N GLY A 176 9.55 11.32 -17.25
CA GLY A 176 10.53 12.39 -17.34
C GLY A 176 10.93 12.55 -18.80
N LYS A 177 10.02 13.09 -19.60
CA LYS A 177 10.33 13.73 -20.88
C LYS A 177 10.30 15.24 -20.73
#